data_AF-A0A8X7WLJ3-F1
#
_entry.id   AF-A0A8X7WLJ3-F1
#
_cell.length_a   1.000
_cell.length_b   1.000
_cell.length_c   1.000
_cell.angle_alpha   90.00
_cell.angle_beta   90.00
_cell.angle_gamma   90.00
#
_symmetry.space_group_name_H-M   'P 1'
#
loop_
_entity.id
_entity.type
_entity.pdbx_description
1 polymer ?
#
loop_
_entity_poly.entity_id
_entity_poly.type
_entity_poly.pdbx_seq_one_letter_code
_entity_poly.pdbx_strand_id
1 'polypeptide(L)'
;MELMYRINVGGRKVTPFNDTLWRTWLPDDDHFLKTLDGSSADKAYFTSVIREVGPDNVYNTDRVGNVMSWGFPVSTGYKYLIQMHFCAIASKSLGLLYFNVYINQNLAYKDFDVNRVKIDTIS
;
A
#
# COMPACT_ATOMS: atom_id res chain seq x y z
N MET A 1 -17.11 -10.40 7.28
CA MET A 1 -15.74 -9.89 7.07
C MET A 1 -15.49 -8.84 8.13
N GLU A 2 -14.37 -8.94 8.85
CA GLU A 2 -13.99 -8.00 9.90
C GLU A 2 -12.70 -7.28 9.49
N LEU A 3 -12.61 -5.98 9.81
CA LEU A 3 -11.42 -5.20 9.51
C LEU A 3 -10.32 -5.52 10.53
N MET A 4 -9.24 -6.14 10.07
CA MET A 4 -8.07 -6.40 10.92
C MET A 4 -7.12 -5.20 10.95
N TYR A 5 -6.70 -4.73 9.77
CA TYR A 5 -5.73 -3.66 9.61
C TYR A 5 -6.11 -2.75 8.45
N ARG A 6 -5.86 -1.45 8.63
CA ARG A 6 -5.97 -0.44 7.57
C ARG A 6 -4.77 0.51 7.70
N ILE A 7 -3.87 0.44 6.73
CA ILE A 7 -2.55 1.06 6.79
C ILE A 7 -2.41 2.16 5.73
N ASN A 8 -1.86 3.31 6.13
CA ASN A 8 -1.42 4.39 5.27
C ASN A 8 0.09 4.24 5.03
N VAL A 9 0.47 3.68 3.88
CA VAL A 9 1.86 3.37 3.53
C VAL A 9 2.63 4.67 3.27
N GLY A 10 3.76 4.86 3.96
CA GLY A 10 4.58 6.07 3.89
C GLY A 10 3.95 7.31 4.53
N GLY A 11 2.67 7.24 4.89
CA GLY A 11 1.89 8.35 5.39
C GLY A 11 1.77 8.42 6.91
N ARG A 12 1.03 9.44 7.35
CA ARG A 12 0.70 9.65 8.77
C ARG A 12 -0.64 8.99 9.11
N LYS A 13 -0.91 8.86 10.41
CA LYS A 13 -2.23 8.45 10.90
C LYS A 13 -3.33 9.36 10.33
N VAL A 14 -4.38 8.74 9.80
CA VAL A 14 -5.62 9.42 9.39
C VAL A 14 -6.73 9.01 10.34
N THR A 15 -7.46 9.98 10.85
CA THR A 15 -8.59 9.79 11.77
C THR A 15 -9.91 9.98 11.04
N PRO A 16 -11.05 9.55 11.63
CA PRO A 16 -12.37 9.73 11.03
C PRO A 16 -12.71 11.18 10.68
N PHE A 17 -12.18 12.15 11.43
CA PHE A 17 -12.35 13.58 11.15
C PHE A 17 -11.68 14.04 9.85
N ASN A 18 -10.73 13.25 9.34
CA ASN A 18 -9.89 13.56 8.18
C ASN A 18 -10.06 12.50 7.06
N ASP A 19 -11.09 11.64 7.14
CA ASP A 19 -11.45 10.64 6.13
C ASP A 19 -12.94 10.78 5.82
N THR A 20 -13.28 10.93 4.54
CA THR A 20 -14.67 11.15 4.07
C THR A 20 -15.62 9.99 4.39
N LEU A 21 -15.08 8.81 4.70
CA LEU A 21 -15.81 7.60 5.03
C LEU A 21 -15.66 7.22 6.52
N TRP A 22 -15.19 8.15 7.37
CA TRP A 22 -15.07 7.99 8.82
C TRP A 22 -14.17 6.83 9.27
N ARG A 23 -13.14 6.53 8.47
CA ARG A 23 -12.19 5.44 8.74
C ARG A 23 -10.95 5.95 9.48
N THR A 24 -10.31 5.04 10.20
CA THR A 24 -8.95 5.24 10.72
C THR A 24 -7.94 4.51 9.86
N TRP A 25 -6.86 5.18 9.46
CA TRP A 25 -5.70 4.59 8.81
C TRP A 25 -4.48 4.73 9.72
N LEU A 26 -3.80 3.63 10.01
CA LEU A 26 -2.59 3.60 10.83
C LEU A 26 -1.35 3.81 9.96
N PRO A 27 -0.30 4.49 10.45
CA PRO A 27 0.96 4.59 9.71
C PRO A 27 1.63 3.21 9.61
N ASP A 28 2.43 2.99 8.57
CA ASP A 28 3.27 1.79 8.41
C ASP A 28 4.64 1.95 9.11
N ASP A 29 4.59 2.26 10.39
CA ASP A 29 5.78 2.37 11.24
C ASP A 29 6.44 1.00 11.49
N ASP A 30 7.49 0.98 12.33
CA ASP A 30 8.31 -0.19 12.63
C ASP A 30 7.50 -1.37 13.24
N HIS A 31 6.27 -1.12 13.71
CA HIS A 31 5.39 -2.19 14.13
C HIS A 31 5.02 -3.08 12.94
N PHE A 32 4.70 -2.48 11.80
CA PHE A 32 4.26 -3.18 10.59
C PHE A 32 5.40 -3.37 9.58
N LEU A 33 6.15 -2.31 9.26
CA LEU A 33 7.22 -2.36 8.28
C LEU A 33 8.37 -3.24 8.78
N LYS A 34 8.83 -4.13 7.91
CA LYS A 34 9.97 -5.03 8.13
C LYS A 34 11.01 -4.74 7.06
N THR A 35 12.04 -4.00 7.45
CA THR A 35 13.20 -3.74 6.59
C THR A 35 14.19 -4.87 6.78
N LEU A 36 14.55 -5.55 5.68
CA LEU A 36 15.65 -6.53 5.68
C LEU A 36 16.99 -5.77 5.57
N ASP A 37 18.06 -6.38 6.06
CA ASP A 37 19.41 -5.81 5.92
C ASP A 37 19.74 -5.51 4.46
N GLY A 38 20.20 -4.29 4.18
CA GLY A 38 20.51 -3.82 2.83
C GLY A 38 19.28 -3.47 1.97
N SER A 39 18.07 -3.51 2.52
CA SER A 39 16.85 -3.08 1.82
C SER A 39 16.53 -1.61 2.11
N SER A 40 15.97 -0.91 1.12
CA SER A 40 15.47 0.46 1.25
C SER A 40 13.94 0.49 1.21
N ALA A 41 13.34 1.42 1.96
CA ALA A 41 11.90 1.63 2.03
C ALA A 41 11.61 3.11 2.35
N ASP A 42 11.96 3.97 1.40
CA ASP A 42 11.90 5.43 1.56
C ASP A 42 10.48 5.96 1.38
N LYS A 43 10.11 6.98 2.15
CA LYS A 43 8.81 7.65 2.03
C LYS A 43 8.80 8.56 0.80
N ALA A 44 7.77 8.43 -0.02
CA ALA A 44 7.48 9.34 -1.13
C ALA A 44 6.23 10.17 -0.80
N TYR A 45 6.24 11.45 -1.24
CA TYR A 45 5.11 12.37 -1.06
C TYR A 45 4.72 12.97 -2.41
N PHE A 46 3.42 13.04 -2.69
CA PHE A 46 2.86 13.53 -3.94
C PHE A 46 1.97 14.75 -3.69
N THR A 47 2.10 15.76 -4.56
CA THR A 47 1.38 17.04 -4.43
C THR A 47 0.13 17.14 -5.32
N SER A 48 -0.08 16.17 -6.23
CA SER A 48 -1.16 16.21 -7.22
C SER A 48 -1.69 14.83 -7.54
N VAL A 49 -2.42 14.23 -6.60
CA VAL A 49 -3.20 13.01 -6.87
C VAL A 49 -4.63 13.42 -7.20
N ILE A 50 -5.18 12.84 -8.27
CA ILE A 50 -6.53 13.15 -8.74
C ILE A 50 -7.52 12.77 -7.63
N ARG A 51 -8.30 13.75 -7.16
CA ARG A 51 -9.18 13.73 -5.97
C ARG A 51 -10.23 12.61 -5.90
N GLU A 52 -10.34 11.76 -6.92
CA GLU A 52 -11.49 10.85 -7.08
C GLU A 52 -11.34 9.49 -6.38
N VAL A 53 -10.15 9.11 -5.87
CA VAL A 53 -9.92 7.74 -5.37
C VAL A 53 -9.98 7.62 -3.83
N GLY A 54 -9.89 8.73 -3.09
CA GLY A 54 -10.15 8.80 -1.64
C GLY A 54 -9.46 10.00 -0.98
N PRO A 55 -9.41 10.10 0.36
CA PRO A 55 -8.95 11.33 1.01
C PRO A 55 -7.48 11.60 0.70
N ASP A 56 -7.17 12.86 0.39
CA ASP A 56 -5.85 13.33 -0.08
C ASP A 56 -4.68 12.84 0.78
N ASN A 57 -4.89 12.62 2.08
CA ASN A 57 -3.86 12.21 3.03
C ASN A 57 -3.42 10.74 2.97
N VAL A 58 -4.15 9.88 2.27
CA VAL A 58 -3.78 8.46 2.06
C VAL A 58 -3.09 8.29 0.70
N TYR A 59 -3.60 8.95 -0.34
CA TYR A 59 -3.10 8.76 -1.70
C TYR A 59 -1.89 9.64 -2.03
N ASN A 60 -1.61 10.69 -1.25
CA ASN A 60 -0.43 11.54 -1.44
C ASN A 60 0.85 10.96 -0.83
N THR A 61 0.83 9.76 -0.26
CA THR A 61 2.01 9.13 0.34
C THR A 61 2.17 7.70 -0.12
N ASP A 62 3.42 7.28 -0.29
CA ASP A 62 3.77 5.90 -0.65
C ASP A 62 5.17 5.57 -0.11
N ARG A 63 5.63 4.33 -0.30
CA ARG A 63 7.02 3.92 -0.11
C ARG A 63 7.61 3.36 -1.40
N VAL A 64 8.87 3.73 -1.65
CA VAL A 64 9.64 3.24 -2.79
C VAL A 64 10.93 2.61 -2.26
N GLY A 65 11.26 1.46 -2.80
CA GLY A 65 12.35 0.63 -2.30
C GLY A 65 12.64 -0.56 -3.21
N ASN A 66 13.74 -1.25 -2.94
CA ASN A 66 14.10 -2.46 -3.68
C ASN A 66 13.35 -3.70 -3.17
N VAL A 67 13.28 -3.89 -1.86
CA VAL A 67 12.59 -4.99 -1.19
C VAL A 67 11.90 -4.42 0.03
N MET A 68 10.57 -4.44 0.01
CA MET A 68 9.75 -3.95 1.11
C MET A 68 8.89 -5.09 1.63
N SER A 69 8.72 -5.16 2.94
CA SER A 69 7.93 -6.20 3.59
C SER A 69 7.15 -5.60 4.75
N TRP A 70 5.91 -6.05 4.92
CA TRP A 70 5.07 -5.68 6.05
C TRP A 70 4.61 -6.95 6.76
N GLY A 71 4.62 -6.93 8.10
CA GLY A 71 4.17 -8.01 8.96
C GLY A 71 2.87 -7.66 9.66
N PHE A 72 1.89 -8.56 9.60
CA PHE A 72 0.58 -8.40 10.23
C PHE A 72 0.29 -9.62 11.12
N PRO A 73 0.35 -9.49 12.45
CA PRO A 73 -0.05 -10.55 13.35
C PRO A 73 -1.54 -10.87 13.17
N VAL A 74 -1.89 -12.11 12.83
CA VAL A 74 -3.29 -12.53 12.64
C VAL A 74 -3.53 -13.91 13.25
N SER A 75 -4.78 -14.21 13.60
CA SER A 75 -5.15 -15.51 14.15
C SER A 75 -5.10 -16.62 13.08
N THR A 76 -4.67 -17.82 13.45
CA THR A 76 -4.72 -18.98 12.55
C THR A 76 -6.16 -19.51 12.42
N GLY A 77 -6.43 -20.28 11.36
CA GLY A 77 -7.74 -20.92 11.13
C GLY A 77 -8.77 -20.08 10.37
N TYR A 78 -8.42 -18.86 9.97
CA TYR A 78 -9.29 -17.96 9.20
C TYR A 78 -8.74 -17.67 7.81
N LYS A 79 -9.63 -17.24 6.91
CA LYS A 79 -9.26 -16.68 5.60
C LYS A 79 -9.24 -15.16 5.69
N TYR A 80 -8.24 -14.55 5.07
CA TYR A 80 -8.04 -13.10 5.07
C TYR A 80 -8.14 -12.55 3.66
N LEU A 81 -8.79 -11.40 3.52
CA LEU A 81 -8.77 -10.61 2.29
C LEU A 81 -7.69 -9.55 2.42
N ILE A 82 -6.80 -9.47 1.42
CA ILE A 82 -5.77 -8.43 1.33
C ILE A 82 -6.13 -7.52 0.17
N GLN A 83 -6.37 -6.25 0.46
CA GLN A 83 -6.63 -5.22 -0.54
C GLN A 83 -5.45 -4.26 -0.55
N MET A 84 -4.71 -4.24 -1.66
CA MET A 84 -3.60 -3.31 -1.88
C MET A 84 -4.06 -2.18 -2.79
N HIS A 85 -3.76 -0.95 -2.41
CA HIS A 85 -4.07 0.23 -3.18
C HIS A 85 -2.77 0.82 -3.72
N PHE A 86 -2.71 1.01 -5.03
CA PHE A 86 -1.57 1.62 -5.71
C PHE A 86 -2.03 2.91 -6.37
N CYS A 87 -1.23 3.96 -6.27
CA CYS A 87 -1.40 5.14 -7.11
C CYS A 87 -0.29 5.14 -8.15
N ALA A 88 -0.66 5.17 -9.43
CA ALA A 88 0.32 5.32 -10.49
C ALA A 88 1.01 6.68 -10.31
N ILE A 89 2.30 6.65 -9.97
CA ILE A 89 3.17 7.81 -10.12
C ILE A 89 3.13 8.17 -11.60
N ALA A 90 2.89 9.44 -11.92
CA ALA A 90 3.17 9.98 -13.25
C ALA A 90 4.70 9.99 -13.48
N SER A 91 5.33 8.82 -13.45
CA SER A 91 6.67 8.63 -13.96
C SER A 91 6.55 8.79 -15.46
N LYS A 92 7.29 9.75 -16.02
CA LYS A 92 7.29 10.07 -17.45
C LYS A 92 7.81 8.94 -18.35
N SER A 93 8.10 7.76 -17.78
CA SER A 93 8.63 6.59 -18.46
C SER A 93 7.74 5.36 -18.18
N LEU A 94 6.89 5.05 -19.15
CA LEU A 94 6.15 3.79 -19.25
C LEU A 94 7.12 2.59 -19.09
N GLY A 95 6.78 1.62 -18.24
CA GLY A 95 7.47 0.33 -18.14
C GLY A 95 8.56 0.19 -17.07
N LEU A 96 8.75 1.16 -16.16
CA LEU A 96 9.80 1.11 -15.11
C LEU A 96 9.32 0.75 -13.70
N LEU A 97 8.01 0.65 -13.46
CA LEU A 97 7.46 0.34 -12.13
C LEU A 97 6.65 -0.95 -12.15
N TYR A 98 7.36 -2.08 -12.23
CA TYR A 98 6.79 -3.40 -12.01
C TYR A 98 7.52 -4.13 -10.89
N PHE A 99 6.78 -4.93 -10.12
CA PHE A 99 7.35 -5.72 -9.02
C PHE A 99 6.55 -7.00 -8.81
N ASN A 100 7.16 -7.97 -8.14
CA ASN A 100 6.46 -9.18 -7.71
C ASN A 100 5.79 -8.93 -6.36
N VAL A 101 4.58 -9.45 -6.18
CA VAL A 101 3.87 -9.44 -4.90
C VAL A 101 3.98 -10.82 -4.28
N TYR A 102 4.47 -10.86 -3.04
CA TYR A 102 4.54 -12.07 -2.24
C TYR A 102 3.61 -11.96 -1.03
N ILE A 103 2.84 -13.01 -0.76
CA ILE A 103 2.01 -13.14 0.44
C ILE A 103 2.50 -14.36 1.21
N ASN A 104 2.90 -14.14 2.46
CA ASN A 104 3.49 -15.19 3.31
C ASN A 104 4.61 -15.96 2.59
N GLN A 105 5.55 -15.22 1.97
CA GLN A 105 6.69 -15.72 1.19
C GLN A 105 6.33 -16.48 -0.11
N ASN A 106 5.06 -16.63 -0.44
CA ASN A 106 4.60 -17.26 -1.69
C ASN A 106 4.32 -16.19 -2.74
N LEU A 107 4.71 -16.44 -4.00
CA LEU A 107 4.42 -15.55 -5.12
C LEU A 107 2.91 -15.49 -5.37
N ALA A 108 2.30 -14.34 -5.11
CA ALA A 108 0.88 -14.10 -5.31
C ALA A 108 0.60 -13.46 -6.67
N TYR A 109 1.47 -12.54 -7.10
CA TYR A 109 1.36 -11.88 -8.40
C TYR A 109 2.75 -11.62 -8.98
N LYS A 110 2.96 -11.98 -10.25
CA LYS A 110 4.23 -11.79 -10.95
C LYS A 110 4.17 -10.56 -11.86
N ASP A 111 5.24 -9.77 -11.87
CA ASP A 111 5.42 -8.63 -12.78
C ASP A 111 4.23 -7.64 -12.72
N PHE A 112 3.79 -7.30 -11.50
CA PHE A 112 2.69 -6.36 -11.26
C PHE A 112 3.09 -4.96 -11.74
N ASP A 113 2.48 -4.51 -12.84
CA ASP A 113 2.69 -3.18 -13.43
C ASP A 113 1.56 -2.23 -13.00
N VAL A 114 1.90 -1.26 -12.14
CA VAL A 114 0.97 -0.27 -11.58
C VAL A 114 0.26 0.54 -12.68
N ASN A 115 0.90 0.73 -13.85
CA ASN A 115 0.36 1.55 -14.93
C ASN A 115 -0.60 0.78 -15.86
N ARG A 116 -0.57 -0.56 -15.81
CA ARG A 116 -1.45 -1.41 -16.61
C ARG A 116 -2.75 -1.76 -15.89
N VAL A 117 -2.79 -1.60 -14.58
CA VAL A 117 -4.02 -1.78 -13.79
C VAL A 117 -4.90 -0.56 -13.97
N LYS A 118 -5.77 -0.59 -14.98
CA LYS A 118 -7.00 0.22 -14.94
C LYS A 118 -7.83 -0.33 -13.78
N ILE A 119 -8.36 0.58 -12.97
CA ILE A 119 -9.13 0.34 -11.74
C ILE A 119 -10.11 -0.83 -11.94
N ASP A 120 -9.69 -2.03 -11.57
CA ASP A 120 -10.54 -3.21 -11.47
C ASP A 120 -10.13 -3.91 -10.19
N THR A 121 -11.13 -4.09 -9.32
CA THR A 121 -10.98 -4.69 -7.99
C THR A 121 -10.49 -6.12 -8.16
N ILE A 122 -9.28 -6.43 -7.68
CA ILE A 122 -8.83 -7.82 -7.57
C ILE A 122 -9.59 -8.43 -6.39
N SER A 123 -10.54 -9.30 -6.70
CA SER A 123 -11.32 -10.10 -5.74
C SER A 123 -10.68 -11.44 -5.45
#